data_AF-A0A399P0D3-F1
#
_entry.id   AF-A0A399P0D3-F1
#
_cell.length_a   1.000
_cell.length_b   1.000
_cell.length_c   1.000
_cell.angle_alpha   90.00
_cell.angle_beta   90.00
_cell.angle_gamma   90.00
#
_symmetry.space_group_name_H-M   'P 1'
#
loop_
_entity.id
_entity.type
_entity.pdbx_description
1 polymer ?
#
loop_
_entity_poly.entity_id
_entity_poly.type
_entity_poly.pdbx_seq_one_letter_code
_entity_poly.pdbx_strand_id
1 'polypeptide(L)'
;MKAVINGVTVAEAPKDELIEIEGNWYFPPQSVDMSLLAETSTPYHCPWKGDTQYFSVKDGDTVLQDRAWSYPTPIPSSFDRVGRDYSGYVAFWKEVRVSE
;
A
#
# COMPACT_ATOMS: atom_id res chain seq x y z
N MET A 1 -7.98 8.80 -8.14
CA MET A 1 -7.17 7.56 -8.15
C MET A 1 -7.87 6.52 -7.31
N LYS A 2 -8.06 5.33 -7.86
CA LYS A 2 -8.69 4.19 -7.19
C LYS A 2 -7.81 2.95 -7.32
N ALA A 3 -7.70 2.19 -6.25
CA ALA A 3 -7.17 0.84 -6.23
C ALA A 3 -8.36 -0.14 -6.21
N VAL A 4 -8.52 -0.91 -7.29
CA VAL A 4 -9.71 -1.75 -7.51
C VAL A 4 -9.31 -3.20 -7.78
N ILE A 5 -9.97 -4.13 -7.10
CA ILE A 5 -9.87 -5.57 -7.34
C ILE A 5 -11.25 -6.13 -7.65
N ASN A 6 -11.42 -6.77 -8.81
CA ASN A 6 -12.69 -7.34 -9.27
C ASN A 6 -13.92 -6.42 -9.10
N GLY A 7 -13.74 -5.11 -9.33
CA GLY A 7 -14.80 -4.10 -9.20
C GLY A 7 -15.04 -3.57 -7.79
N VAL A 8 -14.39 -4.15 -6.77
CA VAL A 8 -14.39 -3.65 -5.39
C VAL A 8 -13.27 -2.63 -5.21
N THR A 9 -13.61 -1.46 -4.67
CA THR A 9 -12.61 -0.42 -4.37
C THR A 9 -11.96 -0.71 -3.02
N VAL A 10 -10.65 -0.93 -3.02
CA VAL A 10 -9.84 -1.19 -1.82
C VAL A 10 -9.28 0.12 -1.24
N ALA A 11 -8.96 1.08 -2.11
CA ALA A 11 -8.56 2.42 -1.69
C ALA A 11 -8.98 3.47 -2.73
N GLU A 12 -9.31 4.67 -2.26
CA GLU A 12 -9.64 5.80 -3.13
C GLU A 12 -9.21 7.12 -2.49
N ALA A 13 -8.40 7.89 -3.23
CA ALA A 13 -7.98 9.22 -2.81
C ALA A 13 -7.66 10.13 -4.02
N PRO A 14 -7.65 11.46 -3.81
CA PRO A 14 -7.11 12.43 -4.75
C PRO A 14 -5.63 12.14 -5.07
N LYS A 15 -5.21 12.31 -6.33
CA LYS A 15 -3.84 11.97 -6.78
C LYS A 15 -2.76 12.75 -6.03
N ASP A 16 -3.05 13.97 -5.61
CA ASP A 16 -2.15 14.85 -4.84
C ASP A 16 -1.96 14.41 -3.38
N GLU A 17 -2.81 13.52 -2.87
CA GLU A 17 -2.62 12.85 -1.58
C GLU A 17 -1.77 11.58 -1.69
N LEU A 18 -1.64 11.01 -2.89
CA LEU A 18 -0.83 9.83 -3.13
C LEU A 18 0.66 10.19 -3.27
N ILE A 19 1.50 9.17 -3.11
CA ILE A 19 2.95 9.26 -3.35
C ILE A 19 3.36 8.19 -4.36
N GLU A 20 4.12 8.58 -5.38
CA GLU A 20 4.71 7.63 -6.31
C GLU A 20 6.13 7.26 -5.86
N ILE A 21 6.37 5.99 -5.54
CA ILE A 21 7.68 5.48 -5.13
C ILE A 21 8.01 4.27 -5.99
N GLU A 22 9.07 4.39 -6.80
CA GLU A 22 9.58 3.31 -7.65
C GLU A 22 8.48 2.69 -8.55
N GLY A 23 7.60 3.54 -9.10
CA GLY A 23 6.50 3.14 -9.99
C GLY A 23 5.26 2.59 -9.30
N ASN A 24 5.23 2.60 -7.96
CA ASN A 24 4.06 2.20 -7.17
C ASN A 24 3.38 3.42 -6.56
N TRP A 25 2.05 3.41 -6.59
CA TRP A 25 1.21 4.42 -5.95
C TRP A 25 0.89 4.01 -4.52
N TYR A 26 1.28 4.88 -3.59
CA TYR A 26 1.06 4.73 -2.16
C TYR A 26 -0.14 5.58 -1.75
N PHE A 27 -1.17 4.92 -1.24
CA PHE A 27 -2.40 5.53 -0.74
C PHE A 27 -2.25 5.86 0.75
N PRO A 28 -2.73 7.03 1.21
CA PRO A 28 -2.72 7.35 2.63
C PRO A 28 -3.60 6.38 3.42
N PRO A 29 -3.25 5.99 4.66
CA PRO A 29 -3.93 4.92 5.39
C PRO A 29 -5.43 5.18 5.59
N GLN A 30 -5.85 6.43 5.76
CA GLN A 30 -7.26 6.80 5.90
C GLN A 30 -8.10 6.57 4.64
N SER A 31 -7.46 6.40 3.48
CA SER A 31 -8.13 6.16 2.19
C SER A 31 -8.29 4.67 1.85
N VAL A 32 -7.76 3.79 2.70
CA VAL A 32 -7.69 2.35 2.49
C VAL A 32 -8.76 1.66 3.34
N ASP A 33 -9.57 0.81 2.72
CA ASP A 33 -10.50 -0.06 3.43
C ASP A 33 -9.76 -1.24 4.07
N MET A 34 -9.33 -1.04 5.32
CA MET A 34 -8.64 -2.06 6.10
C MET A 34 -9.49 -3.31 6.37
N SER A 35 -10.82 -3.28 6.17
CA SER A 35 -11.66 -4.48 6.31
C SER A 35 -11.45 -5.49 5.17
N LEU A 36 -10.85 -5.05 4.06
CA LEU A 36 -10.46 -5.88 2.92
C LEU A 36 -9.01 -6.34 3.02
N LEU A 37 -8.27 -5.91 4.05
CA LEU A 37 -6.87 -6.26 4.27
C LEU A 37 -6.71 -7.12 5.53
N ALA A 38 -5.81 -8.09 5.46
CA ALA A 38 -5.39 -8.87 6.62
C ALA A 38 -3.86 -8.89 6.70
N GLU A 39 -3.31 -8.46 7.83
CA GLU A 39 -1.87 -8.51 8.07
C GLU A 39 -1.32 -9.93 7.90
N THR A 40 -0.15 -10.03 7.29
CA THR A 40 0.60 -11.28 7.18
C THR A 40 1.92 -11.17 7.93
N SER A 41 2.47 -12.32 8.32
CA SER A 41 3.76 -12.40 9.00
C SER A 41 4.95 -12.51 8.03
N THR A 42 4.77 -12.14 6.75
CA THR A 42 5.82 -12.24 5.73
C THR A 42 6.94 -11.24 6.06
N PRO A 43 8.16 -11.71 6.38
CA PRO A 43 9.25 -10.81 6.75
C PRO A 43 9.91 -10.22 5.51
N TYR A 44 10.06 -8.91 5.48
CA TYR A 44 10.89 -8.23 4.48
C TYR A 44 11.43 -6.91 5.02
N HIS A 45 12.70 -6.66 4.74
CA HIS A 45 13.40 -5.45 5.11
C HIS A 45 13.99 -4.78 3.86
N CYS A 46 13.61 -3.53 3.62
CA CYS A 46 14.19 -2.71 2.57
C CYS A 46 15.30 -1.83 3.17
N PRO A 47 16.53 -1.85 2.63
CA PRO A 47 17.67 -1.14 3.24
C PRO A 47 17.49 0.37 3.43
N TRP A 48 16.60 0.98 2.64
CA TRP A 48 16.37 2.43 2.70
C TRP A 48 14.96 2.81 3.15
N LYS A 49 13.99 1.89 3.10
CA LYS A 49 12.62 2.14 3.56
C LYS A 49 12.33 1.54 4.93
N GLY A 50 13.06 0.53 5.39
CA GLY A 50 12.82 -0.17 6.66
C GLY A 50 11.99 -1.44 6.52
N ASP A 51 11.38 -1.86 7.63
CA ASP A 51 10.56 -3.07 7.71
C ASP A 51 9.22 -2.90 7.01
N THR A 52 8.80 -3.95 6.30
CA THR A 52 7.55 -3.95 5.52
C THR A 52 6.49 -4.74 6.26
N GLN A 53 5.29 -4.17 6.35
CA GLN A 53 4.08 -4.91 6.69
C GLN A 53 3.37 -5.32 5.41
N TYR A 54 3.27 -6.62 5.16
CA TYR A 54 2.46 -7.16 4.07
C TYR A 54 1.02 -7.40 4.51
N PHE A 55 0.10 -7.32 3.55
CA PHE A 55 -1.30 -7.64 3.75
C PHE A 55 -1.78 -8.58 2.65
N SER A 56 -2.58 -9.56 3.04
CA SER A 56 -3.45 -10.27 2.11
C SER A 56 -4.65 -9.40 1.77
N VAL A 57 -5.08 -9.42 0.51
CA VAL A 57 -6.23 -8.67 0.02
C VAL A 57 -7.40 -9.63 -0.18
N LYS A 58 -8.55 -9.30 0.39
CA LYS A 58 -9.80 -10.04 0.17
C LYS A 58 -10.34 -9.76 -1.23
N ASP A 59 -10.66 -10.83 -1.94
CA ASP A 59 -11.24 -10.79 -3.27
C ASP A 59 -12.44 -11.75 -3.34
N GLY A 60 -13.61 -11.22 -3.00
CA GLY A 60 -14.83 -12.01 -2.81
C GLY A 60 -14.65 -13.08 -1.73
N ASP A 61 -14.76 -14.34 -2.13
CA ASP A 61 -14.55 -15.52 -1.27
C ASP A 61 -13.08 -15.99 -1.22
N THR A 62 -12.20 -15.33 -1.97
CA THR A 62 -10.77 -15.65 -2.01
C THR A 62 -9.95 -14.63 -1.23
N VAL A 63 -8.77 -15.04 -0.80
CA VAL A 63 -7.79 -14.17 -0.13
C VAL A 63 -6.49 -14.26 -0.91
N LEU A 64 -6.05 -13.14 -1.46
CA LEU A 64 -4.80 -13.07 -2.22
C LEU A 64 -3.67 -12.68 -1.29
N GLN A 65 -2.75 -13.62 -1.06
CA GLN A 65 -1.65 -13.43 -0.13
C GLN A 65 -0.66 -12.35 -0.60
N ASP A 66 -0.25 -11.48 0.33
CA ASP A 66 0.80 -10.47 0.15
C ASP A 66 0.59 -9.60 -1.10
N ARG A 67 -0.63 -9.11 -1.30
CA ARG A 67 -1.03 -8.25 -2.42
C ARG A 67 -1.15 -6.77 -2.09
N ALA A 68 -0.91 -6.39 -0.84
CA ALA A 68 -0.66 -5.02 -0.44
C ALA A 68 0.52 -4.97 0.53
N TRP A 69 1.18 -3.82 0.62
CA TRP A 69 2.26 -3.61 1.57
C TRP A 69 2.33 -2.16 2.06
N SER A 70 2.89 -1.99 3.26
CA SER A 70 3.14 -0.70 3.88
C SER A 70 4.50 -0.69 4.57
N TYR A 71 5.02 0.52 4.81
CA TYR A 71 6.15 0.76 5.71
C TYR A 71 5.62 1.53 6.93
N PRO A 72 5.28 0.85 8.05
CA PRO A 72 4.69 1.51 9.22
C PRO A 72 5.66 2.46 9.92
N THR A 73 6.95 2.10 9.91
CA THR A 73 8.03 2.88 10.53
C THR A 73 9.18 3.05 9.55
N PRO A 74 9.03 3.91 8.51
CA PRO A 74 10.08 4.09 7.52
C PRO A 74 11.35 4.68 8.14
N ILE A 75 12.50 4.38 7.54
CA ILE A 75 13.77 4.99 7.96
C ILE A 75 13.68 6.50 7.70
N PRO A 76 14.03 7.40 8.66
CA PRO A 76 13.84 8.84 8.49
C PRO A 76 14.50 9.44 7.22
N SER A 77 15.66 8.94 6.80
CA SER A 77 16.33 9.39 5.57
C SER A 77 15.56 9.04 4.28
N SER A 78 14.58 8.14 4.35
CA SER A 78 13.67 7.86 3.24
C SER A 78 12.75 9.04 2.93
N PHE A 79 12.38 9.83 3.94
CA PHE A 79 11.52 11.00 3.77
C PHE A 79 12.21 12.08 2.94
N ASP A 80 13.53 12.24 3.09
CA ASP A 80 14.32 13.16 2.28
C ASP A 80 14.32 12.75 0.80
N ARG A 81 14.33 11.43 0.53
CA ARG A 81 14.31 10.87 -0.83
C ARG A 81 12.92 10.94 -1.47
N VAL A 82 11.87 10.73 -0.69
CA VAL A 82 10.47 10.72 -1.16
C VAL A 82 9.86 12.12 -1.17
N GLY A 83 10.39 13.04 -0.37
CA GLY A 83 9.94 14.43 -0.24
C GLY A 83 8.88 14.67 0.83
N ARG A 84 8.40 13.62 1.51
CA ARG A 84 7.46 13.69 2.64
C ARG A 84 7.41 12.39 3.43
N ASP A 85 6.78 12.46 4.59
CA ASP A 85 6.41 11.28 5.39
C ASP A 85 5.34 10.45 4.66
N TYR A 86 5.59 9.14 4.57
CA TYR A 86 4.72 8.13 3.97
C TYR A 86 4.47 6.94 4.91
N SER A 87 4.72 7.12 6.21
CA SER A 87 4.50 6.11 7.24
C SER A 87 3.07 5.59 7.19
N GLY A 88 2.92 4.27 7.08
CA GLY A 88 1.61 3.63 7.03
C GLY A 88 0.87 3.77 5.69
N TYR A 89 1.43 4.43 4.68
CA TYR A 89 0.83 4.44 3.35
C TYR A 89 0.87 3.03 2.75
N VAL A 90 -0.13 2.69 1.95
CA VAL A 90 -0.33 1.34 1.41
C VAL A 90 -0.21 1.36 -0.11
N ALA A 91 0.62 0.48 -0.64
CA ALA A 91 0.70 0.19 -2.07
C ALA A 91 0.19 -1.22 -2.37
N PHE A 92 -0.17 -1.47 -3.63
CA PHE A 92 -0.81 -2.71 -4.05
C PHE A 92 -0.10 -3.39 -5.21
N TRP A 93 -0.18 -4.71 -5.25
CA TRP A 93 0.40 -5.53 -6.31
C TRP A 93 -0.55 -5.63 -7.50
N LYS A 94 -0.05 -6.14 -8.63
CA LYS A 94 -0.66 -6.08 -9.96
C LYS A 94 -2.12 -6.57 -10.09
N GLU A 95 -2.59 -7.44 -9.20
CA GLU A 95 -3.98 -7.92 -9.18
C GLU A 95 -4.95 -6.81 -8.72
N VAL A 96 -4.50 -5.86 -7.90
CA VAL A 96 -5.24 -4.65 -7.57
C VAL A 96 -4.86 -3.56 -8.57
N ARG A 97 -5.79 -3.20 -9.45
CA ARG A 97 -5.54 -2.21 -10.50
C ARG A 97 -5.62 -0.81 -9.90
N VAL A 98 -4.56 -0.03 -10.09
CA VAL A 98 -4.53 1.38 -9.74
C VAL A 98 -4.71 2.21 -11.01
N SER A 99 -5.76 3.03 -11.04
CA SER A 99 -6.04 3.96 -12.14
C SER A 99 -6.64 5.27 -11.63
N GLU A 100 -6.71 6.28 -12.49
CA GLU A 100 -7.32 7.58 -12.15
C GLU A 100 -8.82 7.47 -11.86
#